data_AF-A0A920VZ71-F1
#
_entry.id   AF-A0A920VZ71-F1
#
_cell.length_a   1.000
_cell.length_b   1.000
_cell.length_c   1.000
_cell.angle_alpha   90.00
_cell.angle_beta   90.00
_cell.angle_gamma   90.00
#
_symmetry.space_group_name_H-M   'P 1'
#
loop_
_entity.id
_entity.type
_entity.pdbx_description
1 polymer ?
#
loop_
_entity_poly.entity_id
_entity_poly.type
_entity_poly.pdbx_seq_one_letter_code
_entity_poly.pdbx_strand_id
1 'polypeptide(L)'
;MTVVSDQSSSHKAFLLTRQWLETNAGLELVFWFISDTGPLRMHLKQQEAVCFFSSEQIKMVEKILSGQKGWRIAATELTNFASDPISALYFSSQRKLFDNRDRLGIRDVHLMEADIKPTDRFLMERFLTGGVTFQGELQERGQYKNLNNARLKPTIIALF
;
A
#
# COMPACT_ATOMS: atom_id res chain seq x y z
N MET A 1 37.56 13.02 16.62
CA MET A 1 37.30 12.49 15.26
C MET A 1 36.39 11.29 15.40
N THR A 2 35.09 11.51 15.31
CA THR A 2 34.08 10.45 15.40
C THR A 2 33.87 9.93 13.99
N VAL A 3 34.22 8.67 13.75
CA VAL A 3 34.04 8.02 12.47
C VAL A 3 32.54 7.87 12.26
N VAL A 4 31.96 8.73 11.42
CA VAL A 4 30.62 8.51 10.87
C VAL A 4 30.79 7.36 9.89
N SER A 5 30.37 6.17 10.29
CA SER A 5 30.33 5.01 9.42
C SER A 5 29.24 5.25 8.37
N ASP A 6 29.64 5.74 7.21
CA ASP A 6 28.84 5.69 6.00
C ASP A 6 28.80 4.23 5.53
N GLN A 7 27.76 3.52 5.94
CA GLN A 7 27.47 2.16 5.52
C GLN A 7 26.03 2.16 5.00
N SER A 8 25.83 2.74 3.83
CA SER A 8 24.63 2.49 3.01
C SER A 8 24.69 1.09 2.40
N SER A 9 24.83 0.06 3.25
CA SER A 9 24.90 -1.34 2.85
C SER A 9 23.53 -1.74 2.27
N SER A 10 23.48 -2.04 0.99
CA SER A 10 22.28 -2.56 0.33
C SER A 10 22.16 -4.05 0.67
N HIS A 11 21.16 -4.43 1.45
CA HIS A 11 20.92 -5.81 1.87
C HIS A 11 19.90 -6.48 0.96
N LYS A 12 19.98 -7.81 0.81
CA LYS A 12 19.02 -8.61 0.05
C LYS A 12 18.04 -9.29 0.99
N ALA A 13 16.77 -9.36 0.59
CA ALA A 13 15.75 -10.10 1.28
C ALA A 13 14.70 -10.66 0.30
N PHE A 14 14.00 -11.71 0.69
CA PHE A 14 12.92 -12.29 -0.08
C PHE A 14 11.60 -12.22 0.68
N LEU A 15 10.54 -11.72 0.03
CA LEU A 15 9.20 -11.61 0.62
C LEU A 15 8.57 -12.98 0.85
N LEU A 16 8.25 -13.31 2.10
CA LEU A 16 7.61 -14.56 2.49
C LEU A 16 6.09 -14.41 2.64
N THR A 17 5.66 -13.45 3.44
CA THR A 17 4.23 -13.24 3.70
C THR A 17 3.88 -11.76 3.71
N ARG A 18 2.62 -11.49 3.44
CA ARG A 18 2.02 -10.16 3.39
C ARG A 18 0.66 -10.21 4.05
N GLN A 19 0.39 -9.22 4.88
CA GLN A 19 -0.83 -9.12 5.67
C GLN A 19 -1.25 -7.65 5.71
N TRP A 20 -2.55 -7.40 5.78
CA TRP A 20 -3.05 -6.10 6.19
C TRP A 20 -3.88 -6.25 7.46
N LEU A 21 -3.87 -5.22 8.29
CA LEU A 21 -4.58 -5.16 9.56
C LEU A 21 -5.46 -3.93 9.55
N GLU A 22 -6.69 -4.10 10.02
CA GLU A 22 -7.63 -3.01 10.26
C GLU A 22 -7.54 -2.62 11.73
N THR A 23 -7.13 -1.39 12.01
CA THR A 23 -7.03 -0.88 13.38
C THR A 23 -7.86 0.39 13.55
N ASN A 24 -8.10 0.82 14.80
CA ASN A 24 -8.73 2.11 15.08
C ASN A 24 -7.89 3.29 14.55
N ALA A 25 -6.58 3.11 14.37
CA ALA A 25 -5.68 4.12 13.82
C ALA A 25 -5.66 4.15 12.27
N GLY A 26 -6.31 3.19 11.63
CA GLY A 26 -6.36 3.04 10.17
C GLY A 26 -5.83 1.68 9.69
N LEU A 27 -5.66 1.59 8.38
CA LEU A 27 -5.13 0.41 7.70
C LEU A 27 -3.60 0.31 7.91
N GLU A 28 -3.14 -0.87 8.28
CA GLU A 28 -1.71 -1.17 8.41
C GLU A 28 -1.33 -2.32 7.46
N LEU A 29 -0.12 -2.27 6.91
CA LEU A 29 0.45 -3.30 6.05
C LEU A 29 1.66 -3.93 6.73
N VAL A 30 1.72 -5.25 6.76
CA VAL A 30 2.81 -6.02 7.34
C VAL A 30 3.39 -6.93 6.27
N PHE A 31 4.69 -6.83 6.07
CA PHE A 31 5.45 -7.68 5.16
C PHE A 31 6.55 -8.38 5.94
N TRP A 32 6.65 -9.69 5.76
CA TRP A 32 7.71 -10.50 6.32
C TRP A 32 8.65 -10.94 5.23
N PHE A 33 9.94 -10.75 5.47
CA PHE A 33 11.00 -11.16 4.57
C PHE A 33 11.96 -12.09 5.29
N ILE A 34 12.71 -12.87 4.52
CA ILE A 34 13.92 -13.54 4.96
C ILE A 34 15.13 -12.85 4.35
N SER A 35 16.13 -12.51 5.16
CA SER A 35 17.43 -12.01 4.71
C SER A 35 18.57 -12.93 5.16
N ASP A 36 19.78 -12.60 4.74
CA ASP A 36 21.03 -13.21 5.21
C ASP A 36 21.23 -13.11 6.73
N THR A 37 20.59 -12.15 7.39
CA THR A 37 20.70 -11.92 8.84
C THR A 37 19.43 -12.31 9.61
N GLY A 38 18.53 -13.07 8.98
CA GLY A 38 17.35 -13.64 9.60
C GLY A 38 16.03 -12.98 9.20
N PRO A 39 14.94 -13.22 9.95
CA PRO A 39 13.62 -12.70 9.62
C PRO A 39 13.55 -11.16 9.76
N LEU A 40 12.97 -10.51 8.77
CA LEU A 40 12.72 -9.07 8.75
C LEU A 40 11.23 -8.79 8.65
N ARG A 41 10.77 -7.78 9.40
CA ARG A 41 9.39 -7.30 9.34
C ARG A 41 9.36 -5.84 8.93
N MET A 42 8.65 -5.52 7.86
CA MET A 42 8.30 -4.14 7.52
C MET A 42 6.84 -3.89 7.89
N HIS A 43 6.58 -2.87 8.70
CA HIS A 43 5.25 -2.53 9.20
C HIS A 43 4.92 -1.08 8.84
N LEU A 44 4.00 -0.89 7.90
CA LEU A 44 3.55 0.40 7.43
C LEU A 44 2.21 0.72 8.07
N LYS A 45 2.12 1.84 8.79
CA LYS A 45 0.90 2.26 9.48
C LYS A 45 0.19 3.34 8.69
N GLN A 46 -1.09 3.57 9.01
CA GLN A 46 -1.89 4.68 8.45
C GLN A 46 -1.89 4.72 6.92
N GLN A 47 -1.97 3.54 6.31
CA GLN A 47 -2.12 3.40 4.87
C GLN A 47 -3.57 3.66 4.48
N GLU A 48 -3.81 3.86 3.19
CA GLU A 48 -5.14 4.05 2.62
C GLU A 48 -5.40 2.99 1.57
N ALA A 49 -6.65 2.53 1.50
CA ALA A 49 -7.15 1.74 0.38
C ALA A 49 -7.58 2.70 -0.74
N VAL A 50 -7.23 2.40 -1.99
CA VAL A 50 -7.52 3.27 -3.14
C VAL A 50 -8.25 2.52 -4.24
N CYS A 51 -9.23 3.18 -4.81
CA CYS A 51 -9.93 2.80 -6.04
C CYS A 51 -10.15 4.05 -6.90
N PHE A 52 -10.61 3.87 -8.13
CA PHE A 52 -10.82 4.98 -9.06
C PHE A 52 -12.26 5.04 -9.56
N PHE A 53 -12.71 6.22 -9.98
CA PHE A 53 -14.05 6.45 -10.54
C PHE A 53 -14.01 7.58 -11.57
N SER A 54 -15.08 7.75 -12.36
CA SER A 54 -15.18 8.82 -13.35
C SER A 54 -15.12 10.20 -12.70
N SER A 55 -14.25 11.08 -13.18
CA SER A 55 -14.12 12.46 -12.68
C SER A 55 -15.38 13.29 -12.88
N GLU A 56 -16.24 12.95 -13.84
CA GLU A 56 -17.53 13.62 -14.03
C GLU A 56 -18.49 13.40 -12.85
N GLN A 57 -18.29 12.30 -12.10
CA GLN A 57 -19.17 11.89 -11.01
C GLN A 57 -18.72 12.40 -9.63
N ILE A 58 -17.69 13.26 -9.52
CA ILE A 58 -17.16 13.76 -8.23
C ILE A 58 -18.27 14.28 -7.31
N LYS A 59 -19.13 15.18 -7.79
CA LYS A 59 -20.22 15.75 -6.99
C LYS A 59 -21.21 14.69 -6.50
N MET A 60 -21.44 13.65 -7.30
CA MET A 60 -22.31 12.53 -6.94
C MET A 60 -21.66 11.69 -5.84
N VAL A 61 -20.37 11.36 -5.95
CA VAL A 61 -19.61 10.64 -4.93
C VAL A 61 -19.61 11.40 -3.61
N GLU A 62 -19.30 12.69 -3.64
CA GLU A 62 -19.32 13.55 -2.44
C GLU A 62 -20.68 13.55 -1.76
N LYS A 63 -21.77 13.63 -2.54
CA LYS A 63 -23.14 13.57 -2.02
C LYS A 63 -23.44 12.21 -1.37
N ILE A 64 -23.05 11.10 -2.01
CA ILE A 64 -23.32 9.74 -1.51
C ILE A 64 -22.55 9.44 -0.24
N LEU A 65 -21.31 9.92 -0.16
CA LEU A 65 -20.41 9.72 0.98
C LEU A 65 -20.55 10.81 2.05
N SER A 66 -21.43 11.79 1.83
CA SER A 66 -21.71 12.86 2.80
C SER A 66 -22.06 12.27 4.17
N GLY A 67 -21.48 12.86 5.22
CA GLY A 67 -21.64 12.39 6.61
C GLY A 67 -20.77 11.20 7.00
N GLN A 68 -20.12 10.50 6.06
CA GLN A 68 -19.11 9.50 6.37
C GLN A 68 -17.74 10.14 6.60
N LYS A 69 -16.91 9.52 7.45
CA LYS A 69 -15.52 9.95 7.71
C LYS A 69 -14.51 8.95 7.15
N GLY A 70 -13.28 9.39 6.95
CA GLY A 70 -12.17 8.52 6.53
C GLY A 70 -12.24 8.12 5.07
N TRP A 71 -12.66 9.06 4.23
CA TRP A 71 -12.53 9.00 2.79
C TRP A 71 -12.05 10.36 2.27
N ARG A 72 -11.36 10.38 1.13
CA ARG A 72 -10.98 11.60 0.41
C ARG A 72 -10.90 11.32 -1.08
N ILE A 73 -11.14 12.35 -1.89
CA ILE A 73 -10.95 12.32 -3.34
C ILE A 73 -9.64 13.05 -3.67
N ALA A 74 -8.90 12.58 -4.68
CA ALA A 74 -7.81 13.34 -5.28
C ALA A 74 -7.93 13.30 -6.81
N ALA A 75 -7.62 14.44 -7.44
CA ALA A 75 -7.46 14.51 -8.88
C ALA A 75 -6.25 13.65 -9.33
N THR A 76 -6.33 13.08 -10.53
CA THR A 76 -5.25 12.30 -11.13
C THR A 76 -5.05 12.67 -12.60
N GLU A 77 -3.89 12.33 -13.15
CA GLU A 77 -3.61 12.43 -14.58
C GLU A 77 -3.97 11.13 -15.34
N LEU A 78 -4.68 10.21 -14.69
CA LEU A 78 -5.03 8.91 -15.25
C LEU A 78 -6.34 8.96 -16.04
N THR A 79 -6.51 8.00 -16.94
CA THR A 79 -7.74 7.76 -17.68
C THR A 79 -8.19 6.30 -17.55
N ASN A 80 -9.48 6.03 -17.80
CA ASN A 80 -9.99 4.67 -17.96
C ASN A 80 -9.61 4.11 -19.35
N PHE A 81 -10.02 2.87 -19.65
CA PHE A 81 -9.78 2.25 -20.96
C PHE A 81 -10.47 2.98 -22.14
N ALA A 82 -11.52 3.75 -21.88
CA ALA A 82 -12.19 4.60 -22.86
C ALA A 82 -11.52 5.99 -23.02
N SER A 83 -10.41 6.23 -22.32
CA SER A 83 -9.69 7.51 -22.27
C SER A 83 -10.43 8.64 -21.53
N ASP A 84 -11.46 8.32 -20.73
CA ASP A 84 -12.12 9.31 -19.88
C ASP A 84 -11.27 9.60 -18.63
N PRO A 85 -11.19 10.86 -18.16
CA PRO A 85 -10.46 11.20 -16.94
C PRO A 85 -11.05 10.53 -15.69
N ILE A 86 -10.17 10.02 -14.83
CA ILE A 86 -10.56 9.36 -13.58
C ILE A 86 -9.99 10.06 -12.36
N SER A 87 -10.69 9.94 -11.24
CA SER A 87 -10.29 10.46 -9.94
C SER A 87 -10.03 9.32 -8.98
N ALA A 88 -9.07 9.52 -8.06
CA ALA A 88 -8.77 8.56 -7.01
C ALA A 88 -9.69 8.79 -5.81
N LEU A 89 -10.23 7.71 -5.28
CA LEU A 89 -11.02 7.68 -4.05
C LEU A 89 -10.27 6.84 -3.01
N TYR A 90 -9.85 7.49 -1.94
CA TYR A 90 -9.10 6.87 -0.86
C TYR A 90 -10.01 6.62 0.34
N PHE A 91 -9.77 5.51 1.04
CA PHE A 91 -10.43 5.15 2.28
C PHE A 91 -9.40 4.80 3.35
N SER A 92 -9.70 5.15 4.60
CA SER A 92 -8.86 4.83 5.76
C SER A 92 -8.86 3.34 6.15
N SER A 93 -9.62 2.52 5.43
CA SER A 93 -9.91 1.11 5.73
C SER A 93 -10.34 0.39 4.45
N GLN A 94 -9.88 -0.83 4.26
CA GLN A 94 -10.32 -1.72 3.17
C GLN A 94 -11.78 -2.12 3.32
N ARG A 95 -12.26 -2.30 4.55
CA ARG A 95 -13.69 -2.60 4.80
C ARG A 95 -14.58 -1.47 4.30
N LYS A 96 -14.20 -0.21 4.57
CA LYS A 96 -14.95 0.96 4.07
C LYS A 96 -14.95 1.03 2.55
N LEU A 97 -13.86 0.67 1.89
CA LEU A 97 -13.81 0.61 0.43
C LEU A 97 -14.85 -0.39 -0.07
N PHE A 98 -14.89 -1.62 0.48
CA PHE A 98 -15.87 -2.62 0.06
C PHE A 98 -17.32 -2.19 0.36
N ASP A 99 -17.59 -1.66 1.55
CA ASP A 99 -18.94 -1.18 1.92
C ASP A 99 -19.42 -0.05 0.98
N ASN A 100 -18.49 0.85 0.60
CA ASN A 100 -18.82 1.96 -0.28
C ASN A 100 -18.82 1.61 -1.75
N ARG A 101 -18.09 0.57 -2.19
CA ARG A 101 -18.19 0.01 -3.54
C ARG A 101 -19.62 -0.38 -3.86
N ASP A 102 -20.24 -1.15 -2.97
CA ASP A 102 -21.60 -1.64 -3.20
C ASP A 102 -22.61 -0.46 -3.12
N ARG A 103 -22.41 0.48 -2.18
CA ARG A 103 -23.24 1.67 -2.01
C ARG A 103 -23.19 2.65 -3.20
N LEU A 104 -22.01 2.80 -3.80
CA LEU A 104 -21.77 3.64 -4.98
C LEU A 104 -22.29 2.93 -6.24
N GLY A 105 -22.08 1.61 -6.34
CA GLY A 105 -22.59 0.79 -7.44
C GLY A 105 -24.11 0.82 -7.60
N ILE A 106 -24.87 0.83 -6.49
CA ILE A 106 -26.35 0.98 -6.53
C ILE A 106 -26.80 2.30 -7.17
N ARG A 107 -25.92 3.31 -7.22
CA ARG A 107 -26.20 4.65 -7.77
C ARG A 107 -25.40 4.92 -9.04
N ASP A 108 -25.05 3.87 -9.78
CA ASP A 108 -24.36 3.92 -11.06
C ASP A 108 -22.97 4.61 -11.01
N VAL A 109 -22.33 4.61 -9.85
CA VAL A 109 -20.91 4.97 -9.72
C VAL A 109 -20.08 3.69 -9.69
N HIS A 110 -19.47 3.37 -10.83
CA HIS A 110 -18.58 2.22 -10.94
C HIS A 110 -17.19 2.54 -10.38
N LEU A 111 -16.70 1.68 -9.49
CA LEU A 111 -15.35 1.78 -8.95
C LEU A 111 -14.42 0.81 -9.67
N MET A 112 -13.35 1.36 -10.25
CA MET A 112 -12.27 0.60 -10.85
C MET A 112 -11.23 0.22 -9.81
N GLU A 113 -10.66 -0.98 -9.98
CA GLU A 113 -9.59 -1.54 -9.14
C GLU A 113 -9.90 -1.61 -7.64
N ALA A 114 -11.19 -1.66 -7.29
CA ALA A 114 -11.67 -1.78 -5.92
C ALA A 114 -11.45 -3.17 -5.30
N ASP A 115 -11.08 -4.15 -6.12
CA ASP A 115 -10.80 -5.54 -5.74
C ASP A 115 -9.31 -5.79 -5.42
N ILE A 116 -8.42 -4.85 -5.75
CA ILE A 116 -6.99 -4.96 -5.45
C ILE A 116 -6.76 -4.81 -3.94
N LYS A 117 -6.13 -5.82 -3.34
CA LYS A 117 -5.79 -5.80 -1.91
C LYS A 117 -4.72 -4.74 -1.63
N PRO A 118 -4.75 -4.05 -0.48
CA PRO A 118 -3.77 -3.01 -0.16
C PRO A 118 -2.30 -3.47 -0.20
N THR A 119 -2.04 -4.72 0.22
CA THR A 119 -0.69 -5.29 0.13
C THR A 119 -0.26 -5.56 -1.31
N ASP A 120 -1.19 -5.98 -2.18
CA ASP A 120 -0.94 -6.17 -3.61
C ASP A 120 -0.62 -4.82 -4.26
N ARG A 121 -1.47 -3.82 -4.03
CA ARG A 121 -1.30 -2.43 -4.48
C ARG A 121 0.10 -1.91 -4.16
N PHE A 122 0.51 -1.99 -2.89
CA PHE A 122 1.80 -1.49 -2.43
C PHE A 122 2.98 -2.12 -3.20
N LEU A 123 2.92 -3.44 -3.42
CA LEU A 123 3.96 -4.20 -4.11
C LEU A 123 3.97 -3.91 -5.61
N MET A 124 2.80 -3.91 -6.25
CA MET A 124 2.63 -3.69 -7.69
C MET A 124 3.16 -2.32 -8.12
N GLU A 125 2.79 -1.26 -7.41
CA GLU A 125 3.24 0.11 -7.70
C GLU A 125 4.75 0.29 -7.57
N ARG A 126 5.44 -0.64 -6.88
CA ARG A 126 6.89 -0.63 -6.67
C ARG A 126 7.59 -1.76 -7.44
N PHE A 127 6.86 -2.48 -8.29
CA PHE A 127 7.34 -3.62 -9.07
C PHE A 127 8.00 -4.73 -8.21
N LEU A 128 7.54 -4.89 -6.97
CA LEU A 128 8.09 -5.85 -6.01
C LEU A 128 7.38 -7.21 -6.16
N THR A 129 8.06 -8.22 -6.67
CA THR A 129 7.49 -9.56 -6.93
C THR A 129 7.89 -10.62 -5.91
N GLY A 130 9.08 -10.50 -5.30
CA GLY A 130 9.56 -11.43 -4.29
C GLY A 130 10.93 -11.01 -3.74
N GLY A 131 11.96 -11.09 -4.58
CA GLY A 131 13.30 -10.64 -4.24
C GLY A 131 13.38 -9.12 -4.16
N VAL A 132 13.94 -8.60 -3.08
CA VAL A 132 14.17 -7.17 -2.89
C VAL A 132 15.60 -6.89 -2.41
N THR A 133 16.12 -5.75 -2.83
CA THR A 133 17.18 -5.06 -2.09
C THR A 133 16.55 -3.99 -1.23
N PHE A 134 17.07 -3.78 -0.03
CA PHE A 134 16.57 -2.76 0.88
C PHE A 134 17.69 -1.93 1.47
N GLN A 135 17.35 -0.68 1.77
CA GLN A 135 18.12 0.25 2.58
C GLN A 135 17.16 0.83 3.63
N GLY A 136 17.54 0.81 4.90
CA GLY A 136 16.70 1.31 5.99
C GLY A 136 17.29 1.01 7.36
N GLU A 137 16.60 1.44 8.40
CA GLU A 137 17.02 1.24 9.78
C GLU A 137 16.51 -0.11 10.27
N LEU A 138 17.44 -0.95 10.75
CA LEU A 138 17.13 -2.22 11.38
C LEU A 138 17.02 -2.03 12.90
N GLN A 139 15.90 -2.47 13.46
CA GLN A 139 15.68 -2.48 14.90
C GLN A 139 15.44 -3.92 15.38
N GLU A 140 16.32 -4.41 16.25
CA GLU A 140 16.21 -5.74 16.86
C GLU A 140 14.90 -5.90 17.66
N ARG A 141 14.21 -7.02 17.44
CA ARG A 141 12.96 -7.40 18.11
C ARG A 141 12.98 -8.89 18.45
N GLY A 142 13.87 -9.27 19.37
CA GLY A 142 13.99 -10.64 19.85
C GLY A 142 14.42 -11.59 18.73
N GLN A 143 13.46 -12.24 18.08
CA GLN A 143 13.71 -13.25 17.04
C GLN A 143 13.71 -12.70 15.60
N TYR A 144 13.37 -11.43 15.41
CA TYR A 144 13.34 -10.78 14.09
C TYR A 144 13.77 -9.32 14.20
N LYS A 145 13.99 -8.67 13.06
CA LYS A 145 14.30 -7.23 13.00
C LYS A 145 13.17 -6.47 12.34
N ASN A 146 12.79 -5.33 12.90
CA ASN A 146 11.94 -4.37 12.19
C ASN A 146 12.78 -3.61 11.18
N LEU A 147 12.25 -3.47 9.97
CA LEU A 147 12.79 -2.63 8.92
C LEU A 147 11.97 -1.33 8.87
N ASN A 148 12.59 -0.24 9.32
CA ASN A 148 11.99 1.10 9.37
C ASN A 148 12.61 2.01 8.30
N ASN A 149 11.86 3.04 7.87
CA ASN A 149 12.29 4.04 6.90
C ASN A 149 12.90 3.41 5.62
N ALA A 150 12.33 2.28 5.20
CA ALA A 150 12.93 1.43 4.18
C ALA A 150 12.66 1.96 2.77
N ARG A 151 13.70 1.90 1.93
CA ARG A 151 13.59 1.96 0.48
C ARG A 151 13.82 0.58 -0.08
N LEU A 152 12.79 0.02 -0.70
CA LEU A 152 12.85 -1.27 -1.38
C LEU A 152 13.08 -1.08 -2.87
N LYS A 153 13.91 -1.93 -3.47
CA LYS A 153 14.07 -2.04 -4.92
C LYS A 153 13.92 -3.51 -5.34
N PRO A 154 13.24 -3.80 -6.46
CA PRO A 154 13.14 -5.17 -6.95
C PRO A 154 14.53 -5.72 -7.28
N THR A 155 14.74 -7.00 -6.98
CA THR A 155 15.96 -7.71 -7.36
C THR A 155 15.65 -9.17 -7.65
N ILE A 156 16.42 -9.80 -8.54
CA ILE A 156 16.30 -11.22 -8.79
C ILE A 156 17.11 -11.93 -7.70
N ILE A 157 16.43 -12.76 -6.91
CA ILE A 157 17.07 -13.68 -5.97
C ILE A 157 16.74 -15.08 -6.47
N ALA A 158 17.76 -15.85 -6.83
CA ALA A 158 17.60 -17.28 -7.03
C ALA A 158 17.31 -17.88 -5.65
N LEU A 159 16.07 -18.34 -5.45
CA LEU A 159 15.73 -19.17 -4.31
C LEU A 159 15.98 -20.61 -4.75
N PHE A 160 16.96 -21.23 -4.09
CA PHE A 160 17.43 -22.60 -4.31
C PHE A 160 18.22 -22.80 -5.62
#